data_AF-A0AAD7FNN0-F1
#
_entry.id   AF-A0AAD7FNN0-F1
#
_cell.length_a   1.000
_cell.length_b   1.000
_cell.length_c   1.000
_cell.angle_alpha   90.00
_cell.angle_beta   90.00
_cell.angle_gamma   90.00
#
_symmetry.space_group_name_H-M   'P 1'
#
loop_
_entity.id
_entity.type
_entity.pdbx_description
1 polymer ?
#
loop_
_entity_poly.entity_id
_entity_poly.type
_entity_poly.pdbx_seq_one_letter_code
_entity_poly.pdbx_strand_id
1 'polypeptide(L)'
;MPPDPLSAELGTNRYTCVACYKPEPKGQKFLKCGACRKTAYCSKECQREDWKNHKKVCQAQGENRENLPERGTVQRDTISSIKKWFSKHTQLLLYCATHAFQLHDPANAAQLKTHMLVVQLDQAPEAGRGDFVFNSVALRPMTDFNDPATCTALAQRADTVARDRRYSLTMFVRSGQAVYLAPITIPQCSHALEHLARWGPPDDGWAEFMQRAINNARAPEDVLRMSLLRNMS
;
A
#
# COMPACT_ATOMS: atom_id res chain seq x y z
N MET A 1 15.15 -8.01 13.38
CA MET A 1 14.02 -8.83 12.88
C MET A 1 14.59 -10.17 12.49
N PRO A 2 14.27 -11.23 13.24
CA PRO A 2 14.54 -12.59 12.78
C PRO A 2 13.72 -12.85 11.50
N PRO A 3 14.23 -13.68 10.57
CA PRO A 3 13.51 -14.02 9.36
C PRO A 3 12.20 -14.77 9.71
N ASP A 4 11.12 -14.41 9.02
CA ASP A 4 9.86 -15.16 9.01
C ASP A 4 10.12 -16.63 8.61
N PRO A 5 9.65 -17.62 9.40
CA PRO A 5 9.82 -19.04 9.12
C PRO A 5 9.32 -19.46 7.73
N LEU A 6 8.27 -18.82 7.18
CA LEU A 6 7.76 -19.13 5.84
C LEU A 6 8.71 -18.67 4.72
N SER A 7 9.57 -17.66 5.00
CA SER A 7 10.56 -17.20 4.03
C SER A 7 11.70 -18.21 3.82
N ALA A 8 11.90 -19.13 4.76
CA ALA A 8 13.00 -20.10 4.71
C ALA A 8 12.70 -21.26 3.74
N GLU A 9 11.43 -21.62 3.57
CA GLU A 9 11.04 -22.82 2.83
C GLU A 9 10.75 -22.59 1.35
N LEU A 10 10.39 -21.36 0.92
CA LEU A 10 9.99 -21.07 -0.47
C LEU A 10 11.05 -20.40 -1.35
N GLY A 11 12.27 -20.17 -0.84
CA GLY A 11 13.40 -19.70 -1.66
C GLY A 11 13.16 -18.41 -2.45
N THR A 12 12.21 -17.57 -2.04
CA THR A 12 11.87 -16.32 -2.72
C THR A 12 12.91 -15.25 -2.41
N ASN A 13 13.54 -14.68 -3.43
CA ASN A 13 14.45 -13.54 -3.25
C ASN A 13 13.70 -12.38 -2.59
N ARG A 14 14.18 -11.93 -1.42
CA ARG A 14 13.54 -10.86 -0.66
C ARG A 14 13.62 -9.50 -1.33
N TYR A 15 14.64 -9.29 -2.18
CA TYR A 15 14.90 -8.02 -2.83
C TYR A 15 15.56 -8.20 -4.21
N THR A 16 15.41 -7.18 -5.06
CA THR A 16 16.06 -7.07 -6.36
C THR A 16 16.87 -5.78 -6.40
N CYS A 17 18.07 -5.81 -7.00
CA CYS A 17 18.93 -4.63 -7.11
C CYS A 17 18.26 -3.64 -8.06
N VAL A 18 18.05 -2.40 -7.61
CA VAL A 18 17.35 -1.41 -8.44
C VAL A 18 18.19 -0.94 -9.63
N ALA A 19 19.52 -1.01 -9.54
CA ALA A 19 20.41 -0.60 -10.62
C ALA A 19 20.56 -1.66 -11.72
N CYS A 20 20.84 -2.90 -11.33
CA CYS A 20 21.20 -3.98 -12.28
C CYS A 20 20.19 -5.12 -12.34
N TYR A 21 19.08 -5.01 -11.62
CA TYR A 21 17.97 -5.97 -11.58
C TYR A 21 18.32 -7.40 -11.18
N LYS A 22 19.55 -7.63 -10.70
CA LYS A 22 19.97 -8.92 -10.14
C LYS A 22 19.16 -9.21 -8.88
N PRO A 23 18.61 -10.42 -8.74
CA PRO A 23 17.81 -10.75 -7.59
C PRO A 23 18.76 -11.17 -6.44
N GLU A 24 18.39 -10.92 -5.18
CA GLU A 24 19.24 -11.16 -3.99
C GLU A 24 19.63 -12.64 -3.79
N PRO A 25 20.91 -13.04 -3.91
CA PRO A 25 21.30 -14.44 -3.79
C PRO A 25 20.96 -15.05 -2.43
N LYS A 26 20.63 -16.34 -2.40
CA LYS A 26 20.45 -17.09 -1.14
C LYS A 26 21.72 -16.96 -0.28
N GLY A 27 21.55 -16.51 0.97
CA GLY A 27 22.65 -16.36 1.94
C GLY A 27 23.40 -15.04 1.88
N GLN A 28 23.18 -14.18 0.88
CA GLN A 28 23.82 -12.87 0.78
C GLN A 28 22.79 -11.74 0.82
N LYS A 29 22.95 -10.79 1.74
CA LYS A 29 22.06 -9.62 1.81
C LYS A 29 22.59 -8.48 0.95
N PHE A 30 21.69 -7.85 0.21
CA PHE A 30 21.96 -6.61 -0.50
C PHE A 30 22.15 -5.44 0.46
N LEU A 31 22.95 -4.48 0.01
CA LEU A 31 23.21 -3.22 0.69
C LEU A 31 21.96 -2.35 0.60
N LYS A 32 21.46 -1.89 1.74
CA LYS A 32 20.39 -0.89 1.78
C LYS A 32 20.98 0.50 1.76
N CYS A 33 20.34 1.44 1.08
CA CYS A 33 20.73 2.84 1.14
C CYS A 33 20.82 3.32 2.60
N GLY A 34 21.96 3.88 3.01
CA GLY A 34 22.21 4.27 4.41
C GLY A 34 21.25 5.36 4.91
N ALA A 35 20.84 6.27 4.02
CA ALA A 35 19.92 7.35 4.35
C ALA A 35 18.47 6.84 4.52
N CYS A 36 17.87 6.31 3.45
CA CYS A 36 16.44 5.96 3.45
C CYS A 36 16.14 4.53 3.93
N ARG A 37 17.09 3.58 3.79
CA ARG A 37 16.95 2.14 4.06
C ARG A 37 15.83 1.42 3.28
N LYS A 38 15.30 2.03 2.22
CA LYS A 38 14.19 1.50 1.41
C LYS A 38 14.64 0.83 0.11
N THR A 39 15.71 1.32 -0.51
CA THR A 39 16.26 0.76 -1.75
C THR A 39 17.41 -0.21 -1.46
N ALA A 40 17.48 -1.31 -2.20
CA ALA A 40 18.50 -2.34 -2.07
C ALA A 40 19.39 -2.42 -3.33
N TYR A 41 20.69 -2.64 -3.11
CA TYR A 41 21.72 -2.70 -4.14
C TYR A 41 22.64 -3.90 -3.89
N CYS A 42 23.06 -4.60 -4.94
CA CYS A 42 24.01 -5.69 -4.79
C CYS A 42 25.42 -5.21 -4.40
N SER A 43 25.76 -3.95 -4.70
CA SER A 43 27.08 -3.37 -4.41
C SER A 43 27.02 -1.85 -4.26
N LYS A 44 28.11 -1.24 -3.76
CA LYS A 44 28.23 0.23 -3.62
C LYS A 44 28.27 0.91 -4.98
N GLU A 45 28.78 0.21 -6.00
CA GLU A 45 28.87 0.68 -7.39
C GLU A 45 27.46 0.85 -7.95
N CYS A 46 26.60 -0.17 -7.81
CA CYS A 46 25.19 -0.09 -8.18
C CYS A 46 24.44 1.03 -7.44
N GLN A 47 24.76 1.28 -6.16
CA GLN A 47 24.19 2.40 -5.43
C GLN A 47 24.62 3.76 -6.00
N ARG A 48 25.90 3.92 -6.37
CA ARG A 48 26.44 5.16 -6.96
C ARG A 48 25.88 5.43 -8.35
N GLU A 49 25.74 4.37 -9.15
CA GLU A 49 25.16 4.44 -10.50
C GLU A 49 23.70 4.92 -10.46
N ASP A 50 22.88 4.33 -9.58
CA ASP A 50 21.48 4.70 -9.40
C ASP A 50 21.31 6.05 -8.66
N TRP A 51 22.35 6.62 -8.06
CA TRP A 51 22.22 7.80 -7.20
C TRP A 51 21.53 8.99 -7.88
N LYS A 52 21.80 9.24 -9.17
CA LYS A 52 21.15 10.33 -9.92
C LYS A 52 19.62 10.18 -9.95
N ASN A 53 19.13 8.95 -10.04
CA ASN A 53 17.70 8.62 -10.05
C ASN A 53 17.14 8.52 -8.61
N HIS A 54 17.89 7.89 -7.72
CA HIS A 54 17.48 7.64 -6.35
C HIS A 54 17.47 8.90 -5.47
N LYS A 55 18.38 9.85 -5.68
CA LYS A 55 18.62 11.00 -4.77
C LYS A 55 17.34 11.74 -4.39
N LYS A 56 16.50 12.07 -5.37
CA LYS A 56 15.24 12.81 -5.14
C LYS A 56 14.27 12.00 -4.26
N VAL A 57 14.14 10.70 -4.55
CA VAL A 57 13.30 9.78 -3.76
C VAL A 57 13.88 9.57 -2.36
N CYS A 58 15.21 9.51 -2.25
CA CYS A 58 15.93 9.35 -0.99
C CYS A 58 15.71 10.54 -0.05
N GLN A 59 15.78 11.77 -0.60
CA GLN A 59 15.58 13.01 0.14
C GLN A 59 14.14 13.17 0.64
N ALA A 60 13.15 12.94 -0.23
CA ALA A 60 11.74 12.97 0.16
C ALA A 60 11.40 11.95 1.27
N GLN A 61 12.10 10.82 1.31
CA GLN A 61 11.95 9.81 2.38
C GLN A 61 12.70 10.19 3.68
N GLY A 62 13.70 11.07 3.61
CA GLY A 62 14.44 11.59 4.76
C GLY A 62 13.66 12.67 5.49
N GLU A 63 13.04 13.60 4.76
CA GLU A 63 12.22 14.71 5.29
C GLU A 63 10.97 14.20 6.02
N ASN A 64 10.44 13.04 5.61
CA ASN A 64 9.33 12.38 6.28
C ASN A 64 9.72 11.74 7.64
N ARG A 65 10.96 11.92 8.13
CA ARG A 65 11.37 11.44 9.47
C ARG A 65 11.10 12.42 10.60
N GLU A 66 11.13 13.72 10.32
CA GLU A 66 10.91 14.77 11.32
C GLU A 66 9.42 14.90 11.68
N ASN A 67 8.52 14.50 10.78
CA ASN A 67 7.07 14.46 11.00
C ASN A 67 6.56 13.09 11.52
N LEU A 68 7.45 12.15 11.86
CA LEU A 68 7.03 10.89 12.48
C LEU A 68 6.83 11.08 13.98
N PRO A 69 5.77 10.50 14.59
CA PRO A 69 5.60 10.52 16.04
C PRO A 69 6.84 9.97 16.75
N GLU A 70 7.12 10.44 17.97
CA GLU A 70 8.28 10.03 18.75
C GLU A 70 8.42 8.50 18.86
N ARG A 71 9.67 8.02 18.93
CA ARG A 71 9.94 6.58 19.06
C ARG A 71 9.39 6.06 20.39
N GLY A 72 8.69 4.93 20.35
CA GLY A 72 8.10 4.31 21.55
C GLY A 72 6.68 4.80 21.87
N THR A 73 6.11 5.73 21.10
CA THR A 73 4.71 6.14 21.28
C THR A 73 3.73 5.11 20.74
N VAL A 74 2.57 5.01 21.38
CA VAL A 74 1.44 4.17 20.91
C VAL A 74 1.07 4.53 19.47
N GLN A 75 1.05 5.83 19.12
CA GLN A 75 0.75 6.29 17.77
C GLN A 75 1.73 5.73 16.73
N ARG A 76 3.05 5.76 17.00
CA ARG A 76 4.06 5.22 16.08
C ARG A 76 3.97 3.71 15.90
N ASP A 77 3.68 3.00 16.98
CA ASP A 77 3.52 1.55 16.98
C ASP A 77 2.26 1.13 16.23
N THR A 78 1.16 1.88 16.39
CA THR A 78 -0.06 1.72 15.60
C THR A 78 0.19 2.00 14.12
N ILE A 79 0.88 3.09 13.75
CA ILE A 79 1.26 3.36 12.34
C ILE A 79 2.10 2.21 11.77
N SER A 80 3.03 1.66 12.55
CA SER A 80 3.87 0.53 12.12
C SER A 80 3.04 -0.74 11.91
N SER A 81 2.02 -0.94 12.74
CA SER A 81 1.07 -2.05 12.63
C SER A 81 0.15 -1.87 11.42
N ILE A 82 -0.39 -0.66 11.19
CA ILE A 82 -1.19 -0.32 10.00
C ILE A 82 -0.39 -0.60 8.73
N LYS A 83 0.89 -0.21 8.68
CA LYS A 83 1.76 -0.47 7.51
C LYS A 83 1.91 -1.96 7.22
N LYS A 84 2.12 -2.78 8.27
CA LYS A 84 2.21 -4.25 8.13
C LYS A 84 0.87 -4.83 7.64
N TRP A 85 -0.23 -4.39 8.25
CA TRP A 85 -1.58 -4.81 7.87
C TRP A 85 -1.88 -4.47 6.41
N PHE A 86 -1.59 -3.23 5.99
CA PHE A 86 -1.79 -2.77 4.62
C PHE A 86 -1.03 -3.66 3.63
N SER A 87 0.24 -3.95 3.91
CA SER A 87 1.04 -4.84 3.05
C SER A 87 0.40 -6.23 2.89
N LYS A 88 -0.13 -6.82 3.96
CA LYS A 88 -0.83 -8.12 3.92
C LYS A 88 -2.14 -8.07 3.12
N HIS A 89 -2.85 -6.94 3.14
CA HIS A 89 -4.17 -6.79 2.52
C HIS A 89 -4.14 -6.09 1.15
N THR A 90 -2.95 -5.88 0.57
CA THR A 90 -2.78 -5.09 -0.66
C THR A 90 -3.70 -5.54 -1.80
N GLN A 91 -3.88 -6.85 -2.02
CA GLN A 91 -4.77 -7.35 -3.09
C GLN A 91 -6.25 -7.05 -2.80
N LEU A 92 -6.69 -7.24 -1.55
CA LEU A 92 -8.06 -6.92 -1.14
C LEU A 92 -8.33 -5.42 -1.30
N LEU A 93 -7.37 -4.59 -0.90
CA LEU A 93 -7.46 -3.15 -1.01
C LEU A 93 -7.45 -2.67 -2.47
N LEU A 94 -6.69 -3.34 -3.35
CA LEU A 94 -6.75 -3.10 -4.80
C LEU A 94 -8.12 -3.43 -5.36
N TYR A 95 -8.68 -4.60 -5.04
CA TYR A 95 -10.03 -4.98 -5.44
C TYR A 95 -11.03 -3.91 -5.01
N CYS A 96 -11.07 -3.58 -3.72
CA CYS A 96 -12.02 -2.60 -3.19
C CYS A 96 -11.83 -1.22 -3.81
N ALA A 97 -10.59 -0.79 -4.07
CA ALA A 97 -10.33 0.45 -4.77
C ALA A 97 -10.84 0.41 -6.22
N THR A 98 -10.61 -0.67 -6.95
CA THR A 98 -11.11 -0.83 -8.33
C THR A 98 -12.63 -0.72 -8.40
N HIS A 99 -13.36 -1.37 -7.48
CA HIS A 99 -14.82 -1.30 -7.44
C HIS A 99 -15.33 0.05 -6.92
N ALA A 100 -14.77 0.58 -5.82
CA ALA A 100 -15.18 1.85 -5.25
C ALA A 100 -15.00 3.04 -6.22
N PHE A 101 -13.92 3.04 -7.00
CA PHE A 101 -13.66 4.06 -8.03
C PHE A 101 -14.23 3.69 -9.40
N GLN A 102 -14.88 2.54 -9.55
CA GLN A 102 -15.43 2.03 -10.81
C GLN A 102 -14.41 2.06 -11.97
N LEU A 103 -13.18 1.62 -11.72
CA LEU A 103 -12.06 1.70 -12.67
C LEU A 103 -12.14 0.69 -13.83
N HIS A 104 -13.24 -0.07 -13.91
CA HIS A 104 -13.60 -0.85 -15.09
C HIS A 104 -13.89 0.08 -16.29
N ASP A 105 -14.32 1.31 -16.03
CA ASP A 105 -14.46 2.36 -17.05
C ASP A 105 -13.29 3.35 -16.94
N PRO A 106 -12.46 3.50 -17.99
CA PRO A 106 -11.36 4.47 -18.03
C PRO A 106 -11.81 5.92 -17.77
N ALA A 107 -13.07 6.27 -18.05
CA ALA A 107 -13.63 7.61 -17.78
C ALA A 107 -13.56 7.99 -16.29
N ASN A 108 -13.57 6.98 -15.40
CA ASN A 108 -13.51 7.19 -13.95
C ASN A 108 -12.09 7.41 -13.42
N ALA A 109 -11.05 7.24 -14.23
CA ALA A 109 -9.66 7.39 -13.78
C ALA A 109 -9.32 8.79 -13.23
N ALA A 110 -10.07 9.82 -13.62
CA ALA A 110 -9.92 11.18 -13.07
C ALA A 110 -10.19 11.24 -11.55
N GLN A 111 -11.07 10.35 -11.03
CA GLN A 111 -11.41 10.28 -9.62
C GLN A 111 -10.19 9.96 -8.74
N LEU A 112 -9.18 9.24 -9.27
CA LEU A 112 -7.93 8.92 -8.58
C LEU A 112 -7.12 10.17 -8.15
N LYS A 113 -7.41 11.32 -8.77
CA LYS A 113 -6.76 12.61 -8.48
C LYS A 113 -7.55 13.47 -7.50
N THR A 114 -8.82 13.16 -7.27
CA THR A 114 -9.75 14.02 -6.50
C THR A 114 -10.36 13.32 -5.29
N HIS A 115 -10.33 11.99 -5.26
CA HIS A 115 -10.94 11.17 -4.20
C HIS A 115 -9.94 10.19 -3.60
N MET A 116 -10.26 9.73 -2.39
CA MET A 116 -9.49 8.75 -1.63
C MET A 116 -10.42 7.66 -1.09
N LEU A 117 -9.93 6.42 -1.07
CA LEU A 117 -10.57 5.37 -0.28
C LEU A 117 -10.12 5.51 1.17
N VAL A 118 -11.06 5.78 2.06
CA VAL A 118 -10.87 5.95 3.50
C VAL A 118 -11.23 4.65 4.18
N VAL A 119 -10.26 4.01 4.83
CA VAL A 119 -10.42 2.78 5.59
C VAL A 119 -10.22 3.07 7.07
N GLN A 120 -11.26 2.85 7.87
CA GLN A 120 -11.21 2.97 9.32
C GLN A 120 -11.08 1.59 9.95
N LEU A 121 -10.12 1.47 10.85
CA LEU A 121 -9.77 0.24 11.56
C LEU A 121 -9.77 0.51 13.07
N ASP A 122 -10.35 -0.41 13.81
CA ASP A 122 -10.24 -0.43 15.27
C ASP A 122 -9.16 -1.43 15.70
N GLN A 123 -8.53 -1.18 16.86
CA GLN A 123 -7.66 -2.18 17.46
C GLN A 123 -8.50 -3.34 17.95
N ALA A 124 -8.09 -4.57 17.65
CA ALA A 124 -8.77 -5.75 18.18
C ALA A 124 -8.68 -5.77 19.72
N PRO A 125 -9.80 -5.97 20.45
CA PRO A 125 -9.83 -5.87 21.92
C PRO A 125 -8.95 -6.92 22.62
N GLU A 126 -8.80 -8.12 22.05
CA GLU A 126 -8.17 -9.27 22.71
C GLU A 126 -6.95 -9.85 21.97
N ALA A 127 -6.63 -9.31 20.80
CA ALA A 127 -5.53 -9.82 19.99
C ALA A 127 -4.28 -8.96 20.19
N GLY A 128 -3.11 -9.61 20.18
CA GLY A 128 -1.83 -8.93 20.37
C GLY A 128 -1.62 -7.76 19.39
N ARG A 129 -0.68 -6.87 19.74
CA ARG A 129 -0.29 -5.71 18.92
C ARG A 129 -0.18 -6.07 17.42
N GLY A 130 -1.13 -5.62 16.60
CA GLY A 130 -1.07 -5.76 15.14
C GLY A 130 -2.33 -6.27 14.45
N ASP A 131 -3.32 -6.70 15.20
CA ASP A 131 -4.61 -7.15 14.66
C ASP A 131 -5.65 -6.02 14.69
N PHE A 132 -6.32 -5.83 13.56
CA PHE A 132 -7.28 -4.77 13.35
C PHE A 132 -8.65 -5.36 13.03
N VAL A 133 -9.69 -4.73 13.56
CA VAL A 133 -11.09 -5.00 13.19
C VAL A 133 -11.51 -3.93 12.20
N PHE A 134 -12.23 -4.33 11.15
CA PHE A 134 -12.82 -3.39 10.22
C PHE A 134 -13.92 -2.57 10.92
N ASN A 135 -13.84 -1.25 10.78
CA ASN A 135 -14.89 -0.33 11.24
C ASN A 135 -15.74 0.14 10.06
N SER A 136 -15.14 0.85 9.11
CA SER A 136 -15.84 1.41 7.97
C SER A 136 -14.92 1.67 6.76
N VAL A 137 -15.53 1.76 5.57
CA VAL A 137 -14.85 2.18 4.35
C VAL A 137 -15.73 3.14 3.55
N ALA A 138 -15.12 4.18 2.99
CA ALA A 138 -15.84 5.14 2.15
C ALA A 138 -14.92 5.79 1.10
N LEU A 139 -15.48 6.07 -0.07
CA LEU A 139 -14.87 6.97 -1.05
C LEU A 139 -15.15 8.41 -0.61
N ARG A 140 -14.11 9.23 -0.44
CA ARG A 140 -14.24 10.63 0.01
C ARG A 140 -13.44 11.58 -0.87
N PRO A 141 -13.94 12.78 -1.19
CA PRO A 141 -13.16 13.83 -1.81
C PRO A 141 -11.93 14.18 -0.96
N MET A 142 -10.80 14.48 -1.60
CA MET A 142 -9.59 14.96 -0.91
C MET A 142 -9.83 16.30 -0.18
N THR A 143 -10.82 17.08 -0.62
CA THR A 143 -11.21 18.35 0.01
C THR A 143 -11.83 18.19 1.39
N ASP A 144 -12.24 16.97 1.77
CA ASP A 144 -12.77 16.68 3.10
C ASP A 144 -11.69 16.67 4.18
N PHE A 145 -10.41 16.61 3.78
CA PHE A 145 -9.26 16.59 4.68
C PHE A 145 -8.66 17.98 4.77
N ASN A 146 -8.78 18.60 5.94
CA ASN A 146 -8.28 19.95 6.21
C ASN A 146 -7.17 19.99 7.28
N ASP A 147 -6.81 18.84 7.87
CA ASP A 147 -5.74 18.83 8.86
C ASP A 147 -4.37 19.06 8.18
N PRO A 148 -3.50 19.92 8.75
CA PRO A 148 -2.25 20.31 8.10
C PRO A 148 -1.36 19.11 7.72
N ALA A 149 -1.30 18.08 8.56
CA ALA A 149 -0.44 16.92 8.33
C ALA A 149 -0.90 16.11 7.10
N THR A 150 -2.20 15.83 6.98
CA THR A 150 -2.76 15.16 5.82
C THR A 150 -2.61 16.03 4.56
N CYS A 151 -2.89 17.32 4.64
CA CYS A 151 -2.73 18.26 3.50
C CYS A 151 -1.28 18.29 2.99
N THR A 152 -0.30 18.43 3.88
CA THR A 152 1.13 18.41 3.51
C THR A 152 1.52 17.09 2.85
N ALA A 153 1.08 15.97 3.41
CA ALA A 153 1.42 14.66 2.88
C ALA A 153 0.72 14.37 1.52
N LEU A 154 -0.51 14.87 1.32
CA LEU A 154 -1.20 14.83 0.02
C LEU A 154 -0.49 15.70 -1.02
N ALA A 155 -0.01 16.90 -0.65
CA ALA A 155 0.74 17.78 -1.54
C ALA A 155 2.08 17.15 -1.99
N GLN A 156 2.87 16.62 -1.05
CA GLN A 156 4.13 15.90 -1.36
C GLN A 156 3.89 14.70 -2.31
N ARG A 157 2.75 14.05 -2.16
CA ARG A 157 2.33 12.93 -2.98
C ARG A 157 1.92 13.36 -4.39
N ALA A 158 1.13 14.43 -4.52
CA ALA A 158 0.73 14.99 -5.81
C ALA A 158 1.95 15.29 -6.69
N ASP A 159 2.99 15.88 -6.09
CA ASP A 159 4.26 16.15 -6.77
C ASP A 159 4.98 14.87 -7.24
N THR A 160 4.84 13.77 -6.50
CA THR A 160 5.43 12.47 -6.84
C THR A 160 4.65 11.79 -7.97
N VAL A 161 3.31 11.86 -7.93
CA VAL A 161 2.42 11.28 -8.95
C VAL A 161 2.50 12.05 -10.27
N ALA A 162 2.62 13.38 -10.24
CA ALA A 162 2.78 14.19 -11.44
C ALA A 162 4.04 13.84 -12.26
N ARG A 163 5.03 13.20 -11.64
CA ARG A 163 6.30 12.80 -12.26
C ARG A 163 6.33 11.34 -12.73
N ASP A 164 5.33 10.54 -12.38
CA ASP A 164 5.27 9.10 -12.64
C ASP A 164 4.03 8.79 -13.50
N ARG A 165 4.22 8.20 -14.69
CA ARG A 165 3.10 7.83 -15.58
C ARG A 165 2.26 6.66 -15.04
N ARG A 166 2.59 6.12 -13.86
CA ARG A 166 1.84 5.04 -13.20
C ARG A 166 0.61 5.61 -12.47
N TYR A 167 -0.57 5.07 -12.77
CA TYR A 167 -1.81 5.36 -12.04
C TYR A 167 -1.61 4.99 -10.57
N SER A 168 -1.66 5.98 -9.69
CA SER A 168 -1.35 5.76 -8.29
C SER A 168 -2.41 6.40 -7.41
N LEU A 169 -3.09 5.55 -6.64
CA LEU A 169 -4.08 5.94 -5.66
C LEU A 169 -3.39 6.18 -4.31
N THR A 170 -3.96 7.07 -3.51
CA THR A 170 -3.58 7.23 -2.10
C THR A 170 -4.79 6.87 -1.25
N MET A 171 -4.63 5.82 -0.44
CA MET A 171 -5.64 5.40 0.52
C MET A 171 -5.37 6.05 1.87
N PHE A 172 -6.44 6.45 2.55
CA PHE A 172 -6.37 6.98 3.91
C PHE A 172 -6.71 5.87 4.88
N VAL A 173 -5.72 5.32 5.60
CA VAL A 173 -5.96 4.27 6.59
C VAL A 173 -5.78 4.83 7.98
N ARG A 174 -6.81 4.71 8.82
CA ARG A 174 -6.85 5.30 10.16
C ARG A 174 -7.20 4.27 11.22
N SER A 175 -6.53 4.39 12.36
CA SER A 175 -6.94 3.73 13.61
C SER A 175 -6.70 4.67 14.78
N GLY A 176 -7.77 5.11 15.46
CA GLY A 176 -7.71 6.15 16.49
C GLY A 176 -7.09 7.45 15.95
N GLN A 177 -5.97 7.90 16.55
CA GLN A 177 -5.18 9.05 16.11
C GLN A 177 -4.03 8.69 15.15
N ALA A 178 -3.82 7.40 14.86
CA ALA A 178 -2.82 6.97 13.91
C ALA A 178 -3.38 7.03 12.49
N VAL A 179 -2.72 7.80 11.63
CA VAL A 179 -3.07 7.94 10.21
C VAL A 179 -1.91 7.43 9.36
N TYR A 180 -2.23 6.63 8.35
CA TYR A 180 -1.30 6.19 7.33
C TYR A 180 -1.88 6.48 5.94
N LEU A 181 -1.24 7.40 5.23
CA LEU A 181 -1.48 7.62 3.81
C LEU A 181 -0.72 6.57 3.01
N ALA A 182 -1.46 5.59 2.50
CA ALA A 182 -0.91 4.42 1.84
C ALA A 182 -0.92 4.61 0.32
N PRO A 183 0.24 4.76 -0.33
CA PRO A 183 0.31 4.80 -1.77
C PRO A 183 0.08 3.38 -2.33
N ILE A 184 -0.79 3.26 -3.32
CA ILE A 184 -0.98 2.04 -4.09
C ILE A 184 -0.85 2.34 -5.57
N THR A 185 -0.19 1.46 -6.31
CA THR A 185 -0.10 1.55 -7.77
C THR A 185 -1.19 0.69 -8.35
N ILE A 186 -2.06 1.32 -9.13
CA ILE A 186 -3.11 0.64 -9.87
C ILE A 186 -2.52 0.31 -11.26
N PRO A 187 -2.59 -0.96 -11.72
CA PRO A 187 -2.26 -1.30 -13.10
C PRO A 187 -3.00 -0.38 -14.08
N GLN A 188 -2.42 -0.11 -15.26
CA GLN A 188 -2.92 0.96 -16.12
C GLN A 188 -4.44 0.87 -16.35
N CYS A 189 -5.15 1.97 -16.05
CA CYS A 189 -6.61 2.01 -16.18
C CYS A 189 -7.08 2.04 -17.65
N SER A 190 -6.15 2.19 -18.60
CA SER A 190 -6.45 2.12 -20.04
C SER A 190 -6.86 0.72 -20.49
N HIS A 191 -6.60 -0.32 -19.70
CA HIS A 191 -6.90 -1.71 -20.06
C HIS A 191 -8.09 -2.20 -19.23
N ALA A 192 -9.29 -1.66 -19.49
CA ALA A 192 -10.54 -2.08 -18.83
C ALA A 192 -10.73 -3.61 -18.80
N LEU A 193 -10.32 -4.29 -19.88
CA LEU A 193 -10.34 -5.75 -19.99
C LEU A 193 -9.41 -6.46 -19.00
N GLU A 194 -8.26 -5.86 -18.63
CA GLU A 194 -7.37 -6.42 -17.60
C GLU A 194 -7.98 -6.32 -16.22
N HIS A 195 -8.67 -5.21 -15.90
CA HIS A 195 -9.38 -5.07 -14.64
C HIS A 195 -10.54 -6.05 -14.54
N LEU A 196 -11.33 -6.19 -15.61
CA LEU A 196 -12.42 -7.17 -15.69
C LEU A 196 -11.90 -8.60 -15.52
N ALA A 197 -10.83 -8.96 -16.24
CA ALA A 197 -10.23 -10.29 -16.16
C ALA A 197 -9.62 -10.59 -14.78
N ARG A 198 -9.11 -9.57 -14.08
CA ARG A 198 -8.42 -9.73 -12.80
C ARG A 198 -9.33 -9.62 -11.58
N TRP A 199 -10.34 -8.75 -11.64
CA TRP A 199 -11.17 -8.37 -10.49
C TRP A 199 -12.66 -8.71 -10.68
N GLY A 200 -13.06 -9.09 -11.89
CA GLY A 200 -14.45 -9.37 -12.24
C GLY A 200 -15.22 -8.11 -12.68
N PRO A 201 -16.52 -8.23 -12.96
CA PRO A 201 -17.39 -7.11 -13.29
C PRO A 201 -17.55 -6.13 -12.11
N PRO A 202 -18.07 -4.90 -12.34
CA PRO A 202 -18.44 -3.99 -11.25
C PRO A 202 -19.26 -4.71 -10.17
N ASP A 203 -18.91 -4.45 -8.92
CA ASP A 203 -19.52 -5.06 -7.74
C ASP A 203 -19.84 -3.91 -6.80
N ASP A 204 -21.12 -3.71 -6.46
CA ASP A 204 -21.56 -2.69 -5.51
C ASP A 204 -21.46 -3.17 -4.04
N GLY A 205 -21.28 -4.48 -3.83
CA GLY A 205 -21.12 -5.13 -2.53
C GLY A 205 -19.67 -5.14 -2.00
N TRP A 206 -18.74 -4.43 -2.65
CA TRP A 206 -17.32 -4.41 -2.32
C TRP A 206 -17.02 -4.00 -0.87
N ALA A 207 -17.83 -3.10 -0.30
CA ALA A 207 -17.63 -2.60 1.07
C ALA A 207 -17.97 -3.68 2.12
N GLU A 208 -19.09 -4.37 1.97
CA GLU A 208 -19.44 -5.51 2.82
C GLU A 208 -18.47 -6.67 2.63
N PHE A 209 -18.01 -6.88 1.40
CA PHE A 209 -16.98 -7.87 1.11
C PHE A 209 -15.69 -7.57 1.86
N MET A 210 -15.23 -6.30 1.88
CA MET A 210 -14.07 -5.87 2.66
C MET A 210 -14.25 -6.20 4.15
N GLN A 211 -15.41 -5.85 4.72
CA GLN A 211 -15.72 -6.11 6.12
C GLN A 211 -15.64 -7.61 6.45
N ARG A 212 -16.29 -8.45 5.66
CA ARG A 212 -16.26 -9.91 5.83
C ARG A 212 -14.84 -10.47 5.70
N ALA A 213 -14.08 -9.99 4.71
CA ALA A 213 -12.71 -10.45 4.45
C ALA A 213 -11.77 -10.14 5.62
N ILE A 214 -11.85 -8.93 6.19
CA ILE A 214 -10.99 -8.50 7.30
C ILE A 214 -11.41 -9.17 8.60
N ASN A 215 -12.70 -9.20 8.92
CA ASN A 215 -13.18 -9.67 10.22
C ASN A 215 -13.18 -11.19 10.36
N ASN A 216 -13.29 -11.95 9.27
CA ASN A 216 -13.32 -13.43 9.33
C ASN A 216 -11.94 -14.08 9.21
N ALA A 217 -10.84 -13.31 9.26
CA ALA A 217 -9.45 -13.78 9.34
C ALA A 217 -9.02 -14.84 8.29
N ARG A 218 -9.71 -14.92 7.14
CA ARG A 218 -9.26 -15.75 6.00
C ARG A 218 -8.15 -15.01 5.27
N ALA A 219 -7.20 -15.74 4.68
CA ALA A 219 -6.16 -15.11 3.88
C ALA A 219 -6.81 -14.26 2.78
N PRO A 220 -6.41 -12.98 2.59
CA PRO A 220 -7.06 -12.09 1.62
C PRO A 220 -7.11 -12.65 0.19
N GLU A 221 -6.13 -13.48 -0.17
CA GLU A 221 -6.06 -14.20 -1.44
C GLU A 221 -7.13 -15.30 -1.59
N ASP A 222 -7.45 -16.03 -0.52
CA ASP A 222 -8.52 -17.02 -0.52
C ASP A 222 -9.87 -16.34 -0.66
N VAL A 223 -10.06 -15.19 0.00
CA VAL A 223 -11.31 -14.42 -0.04
C VAL A 223 -11.53 -13.81 -1.43
N LEU A 224 -10.48 -13.29 -2.07
CA LEU A 224 -10.54 -12.80 -3.45
C LEU A 224 -10.82 -13.92 -4.45
N ARG A 225 -10.18 -15.08 -4.29
CA ARG A 225 -10.45 -16.25 -5.14
C ARG A 225 -11.91 -16.69 -5.03
N MET A 226 -12.49 -16.66 -3.82
CA MET A 226 -13.91 -16.94 -3.61
C MET A 226 -14.84 -15.89 -4.25
N SER A 227 -14.48 -14.60 -4.24
CA SER A 227 -15.26 -13.55 -4.90
C SER A 227 -15.25 -13.70 -6.42
N LEU A 228 -14.07 -13.94 -6.99
CA LEU A 228 -13.91 -14.17 -8.43
C LEU A 228 -14.70 -15.40 -8.91
N LEU A 229 -14.73 -16.47 -8.13
CA LEU A 229 -15.56 -17.65 -8.43
C LEU A 229 -17.07 -17.34 -8.38
N ARG A 230 -17.50 -16.44 -7.49
CA ARG A 230 -18.90 -16.01 -7.38
C ARG A 230 -19.38 -15.21 -8.60
N ASN A 231 -18.49 -14.44 -9.20
CA ASN A 231 -18.79 -13.58 -10.37
C ASN A 231 -18.62 -14.31 -11.72
N MET A 232 -18.22 -15.58 -11.72
CA MET A 232 -18.14 -16.46 -12.90
C MET A 232 -19.36 -17.40 -13.04
N SER A 233 -20.34 -17.29 -12.14
CA SER A 233 -21.58 -18.10 -12.13
C SER A 233 -22.75 -17.28 -12.65
#